data_AF-A0A5E4B183-F1
#
_entry.id   AF-A0A5E4B183-F1
#
_cell.length_a   1.000
_cell.length_b   1.000
_cell.length_c   1.000
_cell.angle_alpha   90.00
_cell.angle_beta   90.00
_cell.angle_gamma   90.00
#
_symmetry.space_group_name_H-M   'P 1'
#
loop_
_entity.id
_entity.type
_entity.pdbx_description
1 polymer ?
#
loop_
_entity_poly.entity_id
_entity_poly.type
_entity_poly.pdbx_seq_one_letter_code
_entity_poly.pdbx_strand_id
1 'polypeptide(L)'
;MPYLHGPPGLQAHPVPQNARTTHSSGQSFEQLRQGSLQTGSLFEDVDFPANNTSLFYSERSQVPFEWKRPGEIVEKPEFILGGATRTDICQGELGDCWLLAAIASLTLNEKALARVVPQDQSFGPGYAGIFHFQFWQHSEWLDVVIDDRLPTFRGRLVFLHSADHTEFWSALLEKAYAKLNGSYEALKGGSTLEAMEDFTGGVAETFLTREAPQDFYTILGKALKRGSLLGCSMDRYSGCCLAFLIRLEAFGCWGTVSSPHLLLGLLALASPPLSPLTLQTGTHPHTGWLDFTDGASARAAF
;
A
#
# COMPACT_ATOMS: atom_id res chain seq x y z
N MET A 1 -17.00 -32.04 35.50
CA MET A 1 -17.38 -31.41 34.23
C MET A 1 -16.21 -30.53 33.79
N PRO A 2 -15.37 -30.98 32.84
CA PRO A 2 -14.22 -30.20 32.42
C PRO A 2 -14.64 -29.17 31.36
N TYR A 3 -14.12 -27.95 31.53
CA TYR A 3 -14.33 -26.80 30.67
C TYR A 3 -13.74 -27.04 29.27
N LEU A 4 -14.58 -26.88 28.24
CA LEU A 4 -14.16 -26.83 26.84
C LEU A 4 -13.59 -25.43 26.55
N HIS A 5 -12.26 -25.32 26.46
CA HIS A 5 -11.62 -24.17 25.82
C HIS A 5 -11.68 -24.37 24.30
N GLY A 6 -12.52 -23.60 23.62
CA GLY A 6 -12.40 -23.39 22.18
C GLY A 6 -11.14 -22.57 21.86
N PRO A 7 -10.57 -22.69 20.64
CA PRO A 7 -9.37 -21.95 20.27
C PRO A 7 -9.69 -20.44 20.22
N PRO A 8 -8.72 -19.56 20.54
CA PRO A 8 -8.91 -18.13 20.44
C PRO A 8 -9.14 -17.76 18.98
N GLY A 9 -10.32 -17.18 18.69
CA GLY A 9 -10.63 -16.60 17.39
C GLY A 9 -9.61 -15.52 17.05
N LEU A 10 -9.20 -15.48 15.79
CA LEU A 10 -8.42 -14.40 15.19
C LEU A 10 -9.06 -13.06 15.57
N GLN A 11 -8.40 -12.30 16.44
CA GLN A 11 -8.85 -10.95 16.77
C GLN A 11 -8.64 -10.09 15.52
N ALA A 12 -9.74 -9.77 14.84
CA ALA A 12 -9.75 -8.80 13.77
C ALA A 12 -9.22 -7.47 14.32
N HIS A 13 -8.08 -7.01 13.79
CA HIS A 13 -7.59 -5.68 14.05
C HIS A 13 -8.58 -4.67 13.43
N PRO A 14 -9.04 -3.65 14.19
CA PRO A 14 -10.03 -2.72 13.66
C PRO A 14 -9.42 -1.90 12.51
N VAL A 15 -9.97 -2.10 11.31
CA VAL A 15 -9.75 -1.22 10.14
C VAL A 15 -10.18 0.21 10.54
N PRO A 16 -9.35 1.25 10.33
CA PRO A 16 -9.75 2.58 10.80
C PRO A 16 -10.97 3.10 10.03
N GLN A 17 -12.03 3.43 10.77
CA GLN A 17 -13.41 3.70 10.31
C GLN A 17 -13.61 4.95 9.41
N ASN A 18 -12.53 5.61 8.97
CA ASN A 18 -12.59 6.96 8.39
C ASN A 18 -12.13 7.03 6.92
N ALA A 19 -12.33 5.98 6.12
CA ALA A 19 -12.08 6.05 4.68
C ALA A 19 -13.34 6.55 3.95
N ARG A 20 -13.20 7.60 3.13
CA ARG A 20 -14.28 8.18 2.35
C ARG A 20 -14.56 7.32 1.12
N THR A 21 -15.82 6.94 0.93
CA THR A 21 -16.30 6.28 -0.29
C THR A 21 -16.00 7.12 -1.54
N THR A 22 -15.46 6.48 -2.57
CA THR A 22 -15.15 7.13 -3.85
C THR A 22 -16.09 6.77 -5.00
N HIS A 23 -16.89 5.70 -4.86
CA HIS A 23 -17.78 5.23 -5.91
C HIS A 23 -18.87 6.28 -6.26
N SER A 24 -19.16 6.46 -7.55
CA SER A 24 -20.05 7.52 -8.05
C SER A 24 -21.49 7.41 -7.54
N SER A 25 -21.95 6.21 -7.19
CA SER A 25 -23.27 6.01 -6.56
C SER A 25 -23.35 6.52 -5.12
N GLY A 26 -22.21 6.86 -4.50
CA GLY A 26 -22.11 7.23 -3.09
C GLY A 26 -22.26 6.06 -2.11
N GLN A 27 -22.44 4.84 -2.60
CA GLN A 27 -22.61 3.64 -1.78
C GLN A 27 -21.26 3.08 -1.32
N SER A 28 -21.19 2.59 -0.09
CA SER A 28 -19.99 1.91 0.43
C SER A 28 -19.76 0.55 -0.23
N PHE A 29 -18.53 0.02 -0.08
CA PHE A 29 -18.19 -1.35 -0.45
C PHE A 29 -19.24 -2.37 0.01
N GLU A 30 -19.61 -2.34 1.30
CA GLU A 30 -20.55 -3.30 1.86
C GLU A 30 -21.97 -3.16 1.26
N GLN A 31 -22.42 -1.93 0.99
CA GLN A 31 -23.72 -1.72 0.34
C GLN A 31 -23.75 -2.27 -1.10
N LEU A 32 -22.67 -2.04 -1.86
CA LEU A 32 -22.52 -2.54 -3.23
C LEU A 32 -22.41 -4.08 -3.26
N ARG A 33 -21.65 -4.65 -2.32
CA ARG A 33 -21.49 -6.10 -2.16
C ARG A 33 -22.82 -6.76 -1.80
N GLN A 34 -23.54 -6.22 -0.81
CA GLN A 34 -24.85 -6.74 -0.43
C GLN A 34 -25.88 -6.62 -1.56
N GLY A 35 -25.86 -5.51 -2.31
CA GLY A 35 -26.70 -5.36 -3.50
C GLY A 35 -26.46 -6.47 -4.52
N SER A 36 -25.19 -6.76 -4.83
CA SER A 36 -24.78 -7.80 -5.77
C SER A 36 -25.16 -9.21 -5.29
N LEU A 37 -24.99 -9.49 -3.99
CA LEU A 37 -25.41 -10.76 -3.37
C LEU A 37 -26.93 -10.96 -3.43
N GLN A 38 -27.71 -9.90 -3.21
CA GLN A 38 -29.18 -9.97 -3.25
C GLN A 38 -29.72 -10.23 -4.66
N THR A 39 -29.06 -9.69 -5.68
CA THR A 39 -29.44 -9.91 -7.09
C THR A 39 -28.87 -11.20 -7.66
N GLY A 40 -27.91 -11.84 -6.97
CA GLY A 40 -27.21 -13.03 -7.47
C GLY A 40 -26.30 -12.73 -8.66
N SER A 41 -25.88 -11.48 -8.84
CA SER A 41 -24.98 -11.04 -9.90
C SER A 41 -23.60 -10.70 -9.34
N LEU A 42 -22.57 -10.80 -10.17
CA LEU A 42 -21.25 -10.29 -9.82
C LEU A 42 -21.20 -8.78 -10.09
N PHE A 43 -20.53 -8.05 -9.20
CA PHE A 43 -20.39 -6.60 -9.31
C PHE A 43 -19.67 -6.22 -10.60
N GLU A 44 -20.17 -5.18 -11.25
CA GLU A 44 -19.57 -4.56 -12.40
C GLU A 44 -19.37 -3.08 -12.11
N ASP A 45 -18.12 -2.65 -12.11
CA ASP A 45 -17.75 -1.29 -11.76
C ASP A 45 -18.06 -0.34 -12.92
N VAL A 46 -19.01 0.56 -12.70
CA VAL A 46 -19.41 1.57 -13.70
C VAL A 46 -18.40 2.70 -13.82
N ASP A 47 -17.61 2.95 -12.77
CA ASP A 47 -16.61 4.03 -12.73
C ASP A 47 -15.28 3.59 -13.37
N PHE A 48 -15.05 2.28 -13.48
CA PHE A 48 -13.85 1.71 -14.08
C PHE A 48 -14.19 0.47 -14.92
N PRO A 49 -14.83 0.68 -16.09
CA PRO A 49 -15.39 -0.40 -16.87
C PRO A 49 -14.31 -1.30 -17.48
N ALA A 50 -14.60 -2.60 -17.59
CA ALA A 50 -13.71 -3.61 -18.17
C ALA A 50 -13.59 -3.48 -19.72
N ASN A 51 -13.04 -2.35 -20.18
CA ASN A 51 -12.83 -2.05 -21.59
C ASN A 51 -11.56 -1.18 -21.79
N ASN A 52 -11.31 -0.75 -23.03
CA ASN A 52 -10.08 -0.04 -23.38
C ASN A 52 -9.89 1.31 -22.69
N THR A 53 -10.97 2.00 -22.24
CA THR A 53 -10.84 3.30 -21.55
C THR A 53 -10.11 3.17 -20.21
N SER A 54 -10.26 2.02 -19.55
CA SER A 54 -9.54 1.70 -18.31
C SER A 54 -8.10 1.24 -18.54
N LEU A 55 -7.74 0.87 -19.77
CA LEU A 55 -6.39 0.42 -20.12
C LEU A 55 -5.52 1.58 -20.60
N PHE A 56 -5.93 2.25 -21.68
CA PHE A 56 -5.10 3.22 -22.40
C PHE A 56 -5.91 4.42 -22.88
N TYR A 57 -5.33 5.61 -22.76
CA TYR A 57 -5.86 6.87 -23.31
C TYR A 57 -5.12 7.31 -24.59
N SER A 58 -3.86 6.91 -24.77
CA SER A 58 -3.00 7.41 -25.85
C SER A 58 -2.76 6.38 -26.96
N GLU A 59 -2.58 5.11 -26.61
CA GLU A 59 -2.24 4.04 -27.55
C GLU A 59 -3.27 2.91 -27.52
N ARG A 60 -3.84 2.57 -28.68
CA ARG A 60 -4.53 1.28 -28.82
C ARG A 60 -3.48 0.19 -28.92
N SER A 61 -3.29 -0.55 -27.84
CA SER A 61 -2.51 -1.78 -27.88
C SER A 61 -3.03 -2.69 -29.00
N GLN A 62 -2.11 -3.24 -29.80
CA GLN A 62 -2.44 -4.24 -30.82
C GLN A 62 -2.75 -5.61 -30.20
N VAL A 63 -2.55 -5.76 -28.89
CA VAL A 63 -2.85 -6.98 -28.14
C VAL A 63 -4.36 -7.02 -27.86
N PRO A 64 -5.06 -8.10 -28.26
CA PRO A 64 -6.47 -8.28 -27.95
C PRO A 64 -6.64 -8.69 -26.48
N PHE A 65 -6.66 -7.70 -25.58
CA PHE A 65 -6.86 -7.94 -24.16
C PHE A 65 -8.28 -8.46 -23.87
N GLU A 66 -8.36 -9.45 -23.00
CA GLU A 66 -9.60 -9.99 -22.46
C GLU A 66 -9.67 -9.66 -20.97
N TRP A 67 -10.79 -9.13 -20.51
CA TRP A 67 -11.02 -8.90 -19.10
C TRP A 67 -11.64 -10.15 -18.47
N LYS A 68 -10.91 -10.79 -17.55
CA LYS A 68 -11.33 -12.04 -16.92
C LYS A 68 -11.32 -11.93 -15.41
N ARG A 69 -12.30 -12.53 -14.74
CA ARG A 69 -12.27 -12.66 -13.28
C ARG A 69 -11.29 -13.76 -12.87
N PRO A 70 -10.71 -13.73 -11.65
CA PRO A 70 -9.82 -14.77 -11.14
C PRO A 70 -10.37 -16.19 -11.31
N GLY A 71 -11.67 -16.40 -11.04
CA GLY A 71 -12.33 -17.71 -11.23
C GLY A 71 -12.50 -18.17 -12.69
N GLU A 72 -12.27 -17.28 -13.66
CA GLU A 72 -12.23 -17.61 -15.09
C GLU A 72 -10.79 -17.88 -15.58
N ILE A 73 -9.79 -17.52 -14.77
CA ILE A 73 -8.36 -17.69 -15.05
C ILE A 73 -7.84 -18.99 -14.40
N VAL A 74 -8.21 -19.23 -13.14
CA VAL A 74 -7.82 -20.41 -12.35
C VAL A 74 -9.01 -21.03 -11.64
N GLU A 75 -8.94 -22.33 -11.32
CA GLU A 75 -10.04 -23.05 -10.69
C GLU A 75 -10.34 -22.63 -9.24
N LYS A 76 -9.30 -22.26 -8.48
CA LYS A 76 -9.39 -21.91 -7.05
C LYS A 76 -8.62 -20.63 -6.78
N PRO A 77 -9.19 -19.46 -7.10
CA PRO A 77 -8.54 -18.19 -6.81
C PRO A 77 -8.55 -17.93 -5.30
N GLU A 78 -7.43 -17.43 -4.81
CA GLU A 78 -7.25 -16.98 -3.43
C GLU A 78 -6.88 -15.50 -3.43
N PHE A 79 -7.36 -14.78 -2.41
CA PHE A 79 -7.05 -13.35 -2.31
C PHE A 79 -5.61 -13.19 -1.85
N ILE A 80 -5.27 -13.75 -0.70
CA ILE A 80 -3.93 -13.80 -0.11
C ILE A 80 -3.63 -15.25 0.26
N LEU A 81 -2.46 -15.77 -0.12
CA LEU A 81 -2.02 -17.14 0.15
C LEU A 81 -0.66 -17.15 0.87
N GLY A 82 -0.62 -17.63 2.11
CA GLY A 82 0.64 -17.64 2.88
C GLY A 82 1.08 -16.27 3.42
N GLY A 83 0.19 -15.27 3.32
CA GLY A 83 0.43 -13.88 3.74
C GLY A 83 0.84 -13.00 2.56
N ALA A 84 0.46 -11.72 2.61
CA ALA A 84 0.77 -10.77 1.54
C ALA A 84 2.22 -10.30 1.66
N THR A 85 3.08 -10.82 0.78
CA THR A 85 4.52 -10.68 0.86
C THR A 85 5.12 -10.13 -0.44
N ARG A 86 6.40 -9.75 -0.40
CA ARG A 86 7.10 -9.25 -1.58
C ARG A 86 7.22 -10.25 -2.74
N THR A 87 7.06 -11.55 -2.51
CA THR A 87 7.11 -12.55 -3.60
C THR A 87 5.90 -12.47 -4.51
N ASP A 88 4.86 -11.79 -4.05
CA ASP A 88 3.58 -11.68 -4.72
C ASP A 88 3.58 -10.48 -5.69
N ILE A 89 4.73 -9.80 -5.80
CA ILE A 89 4.93 -8.57 -6.57
C ILE A 89 5.85 -8.85 -7.76
N CYS A 90 5.30 -9.49 -8.81
CA CYS A 90 5.97 -9.71 -10.08
C CYS A 90 5.47 -8.72 -11.13
N GLN A 91 6.38 -7.91 -11.67
CA GLN A 91 6.04 -6.92 -12.69
C GLN A 91 5.62 -7.58 -14.00
N GLY A 92 4.51 -7.09 -14.57
CA GLY A 92 4.04 -7.43 -15.91
C GLY A 92 4.46 -6.42 -16.97
N GLU A 93 3.65 -6.31 -18.02
CA GLU A 93 3.89 -5.47 -19.20
C GLU A 93 3.40 -4.03 -19.00
N LEU A 94 3.79 -3.39 -17.89
CA LEU A 94 3.51 -1.99 -17.56
C LEU A 94 4.74 -1.28 -16.99
N GLY A 95 4.89 0.01 -17.31
CA GLY A 95 6.02 0.85 -16.90
C GLY A 95 5.88 1.46 -15.51
N ASP A 96 5.36 0.70 -14.55
CA ASP A 96 4.95 1.14 -13.21
C ASP A 96 5.80 0.52 -12.08
N CYS A 97 7.04 0.14 -12.39
CA CYS A 97 7.99 -0.42 -11.42
C CYS A 97 8.13 0.41 -10.12
N TRP A 98 7.89 1.71 -10.21
CA TRP A 98 7.89 2.64 -9.09
C TRP A 98 6.80 2.30 -8.05
N LEU A 99 5.61 1.91 -8.50
CA LEU A 99 4.47 1.50 -7.69
C LEU A 99 4.74 0.14 -7.07
N LEU A 100 5.19 -0.84 -7.86
CA LEU A 100 5.48 -2.19 -7.38
C LEU A 100 6.56 -2.19 -6.29
N ALA A 101 7.58 -1.34 -6.42
CA ALA A 101 8.57 -1.17 -5.37
C ALA A 101 7.99 -0.61 -4.07
N ALA A 102 7.02 0.31 -4.16
CA ALA A 102 6.30 0.82 -3.00
C ALA A 102 5.42 -0.28 -2.37
N ILE A 103 4.71 -1.09 -3.18
CA ILE A 103 3.89 -2.21 -2.69
C ILE A 103 4.78 -3.25 -2.00
N ALA A 104 5.90 -3.64 -2.61
CA ALA A 104 6.85 -4.58 -2.02
C ALA A 104 7.40 -4.06 -0.69
N SER A 105 7.69 -2.76 -0.59
CA SER A 105 8.11 -2.12 0.66
C SER A 105 6.99 -2.12 1.71
N LEU A 106 5.75 -1.86 1.29
CA LEU A 106 4.57 -1.89 2.15
C LEU A 106 4.38 -3.25 2.82
N THR A 107 4.68 -4.35 2.13
CA THR A 107 4.59 -5.71 2.71
C THR A 107 5.48 -5.94 3.93
N LEU A 108 6.51 -5.11 4.14
CA LEU A 108 7.40 -5.20 5.31
C LEU A 108 6.77 -4.56 6.56
N ASN A 109 5.65 -3.85 6.42
CA ASN A 109 4.90 -3.27 7.52
C ASN A 109 3.44 -3.76 7.47
N GLU A 110 3.17 -4.86 8.17
CA GLU A 110 1.84 -5.50 8.22
C GLU A 110 0.72 -4.54 8.65
N LYS A 111 1.01 -3.56 9.52
CA LYS A 111 0.00 -2.59 9.97
C LYS A 111 -0.37 -1.59 8.87
N ALA A 112 0.64 -1.08 8.15
CA ALA A 112 0.42 -0.20 7.01
C ALA A 112 -0.25 -0.98 5.86
N LEU A 113 0.18 -2.22 5.63
CA LEU A 113 -0.44 -3.09 4.63
C LEU A 113 -1.91 -3.37 4.94
N ALA A 114 -2.26 -3.74 6.17
CA ALA A 114 -3.65 -4.00 6.58
C ALA A 114 -4.54 -2.74 6.51
N ARG A 115 -3.94 -1.55 6.49
CA ARG A 115 -4.65 -0.30 6.23
C ARG A 115 -5.02 -0.17 4.75
N VAL A 116 -4.08 -0.44 3.84
CA VAL A 116 -4.28 -0.33 2.39
C VAL A 116 -5.07 -1.50 1.82
N VAL A 117 -4.84 -2.71 2.33
CA VAL A 117 -5.45 -3.97 1.92
C VAL A 117 -6.26 -4.54 3.09
N PRO A 118 -7.56 -4.18 3.19
CA PRO A 118 -8.47 -4.73 4.19
C PRO A 118 -8.53 -6.26 4.15
N GLN A 119 -8.50 -6.89 5.32
CA GLN A 119 -8.37 -8.35 5.51
C GLN A 119 -9.71 -9.10 5.43
N ASP A 120 -10.82 -8.38 5.27
CA ASP A 120 -12.20 -8.91 5.20
C ASP A 120 -12.62 -9.34 3.79
N GLN A 121 -11.64 -9.61 2.92
CA GLN A 121 -11.84 -9.90 1.50
C GLN A 121 -11.38 -11.32 1.16
N SER A 122 -12.20 -12.06 0.41
CA SER A 122 -11.85 -13.39 -0.09
C SER A 122 -12.72 -13.79 -1.30
N PHE A 123 -12.31 -14.84 -2.00
CA PHE A 123 -13.13 -15.50 -3.02
C PHE A 123 -14.09 -16.56 -2.42
N GLY A 124 -14.15 -16.66 -1.10
CA GLY A 124 -14.97 -17.61 -0.37
C GLY A 124 -16.42 -17.15 -0.13
N PRO A 125 -17.06 -17.59 0.96
CA PRO A 125 -18.43 -17.19 1.30
C PRO A 125 -18.61 -15.67 1.34
N GLY A 126 -19.62 -15.17 0.62
CA GLY A 126 -19.89 -13.73 0.52
C GLY A 126 -19.16 -13.03 -0.63
N TYR A 127 -18.43 -13.78 -1.47
CA TYR A 127 -17.89 -13.30 -2.74
C TYR A 127 -19.01 -12.81 -3.67
N ALA A 128 -18.80 -11.61 -4.24
CA ALA A 128 -19.70 -11.00 -5.21
C ALA A 128 -18.93 -10.31 -6.36
N GLY A 129 -17.68 -10.71 -6.62
CA GLY A 129 -16.84 -10.12 -7.66
C GLY A 129 -16.47 -8.65 -7.41
N ILE A 130 -16.35 -8.26 -6.13
CA ILE A 130 -16.10 -6.90 -5.65
C ILE A 130 -15.03 -6.92 -4.57
N PHE A 131 -14.10 -5.96 -4.64
CA PHE A 131 -13.00 -5.75 -3.70
C PHE A 131 -12.82 -4.26 -3.44
N HIS A 132 -12.09 -3.91 -2.38
CA HIS A 132 -11.77 -2.53 -2.06
C HIS A 132 -10.38 -2.38 -1.43
N PHE A 133 -9.80 -1.20 -1.64
CA PHE A 133 -8.47 -0.82 -1.15
C PHE A 133 -8.50 0.61 -0.66
N GLN A 134 -7.61 0.96 0.28
CA GLN A 134 -7.56 2.28 0.87
C GLN A 134 -6.27 3.01 0.51
N PHE A 135 -6.42 4.21 -0.04
CA PHE A 135 -5.29 5.08 -0.41
C PHE A 135 -5.43 6.43 0.27
N TRP A 136 -4.32 7.00 0.68
CA TRP A 136 -4.23 8.35 1.20
C TRP A 136 -4.12 9.33 0.05
N GLN A 137 -5.06 10.26 -0.05
CA GLN A 137 -5.07 11.28 -1.10
C GLN A 137 -5.60 12.58 -0.50
N HIS A 138 -4.98 13.71 -0.81
CA HIS A 138 -5.44 15.05 -0.39
C HIS A 138 -5.75 15.18 1.13
N SER A 139 -4.94 14.56 1.98
CA SER A 139 -5.11 14.55 3.46
C SER A 139 -6.28 13.72 4.00
N GLU A 140 -6.85 12.82 3.20
CA GLU A 140 -7.88 11.88 3.64
C GLU A 140 -7.61 10.46 3.11
N TRP A 141 -8.17 9.46 3.81
CA TRP A 141 -8.19 8.09 3.29
C TRP A 141 -9.38 7.93 2.37
N LEU A 142 -9.15 7.40 1.18
CA LEU A 142 -10.15 7.09 0.18
C LEU A 142 -10.35 5.58 0.10
N ASP A 143 -11.60 5.13 0.12
CA ASP A 143 -11.99 3.74 -0.08
C ASP A 143 -12.33 3.54 -1.57
N VAL A 144 -11.45 2.84 -2.28
CA VAL A 144 -11.56 2.59 -3.72
C VAL A 144 -12.08 1.18 -3.94
N VAL A 145 -13.33 1.11 -4.40
CA VAL A 145 -14.01 -0.14 -4.74
C VAL A 145 -13.73 -0.48 -6.21
N ILE A 146 -13.48 -1.76 -6.50
CA ILE A 146 -13.34 -2.29 -7.85
C ILE A 146 -14.11 -3.61 -8.00
N ASP A 147 -14.49 -3.95 -9.23
CA ASP A 147 -14.74 -5.36 -9.56
C ASP A 147 -13.41 -6.12 -9.76
N ASP A 148 -13.47 -7.44 -9.84
CA ASP A 148 -12.28 -8.29 -9.97
C ASP A 148 -11.93 -8.71 -11.40
N ARG A 149 -12.54 -8.11 -12.44
CA ARG A 149 -12.12 -8.37 -13.82
C ARG A 149 -10.72 -7.80 -14.03
N LEU A 150 -9.75 -8.62 -14.43
CA LEU A 150 -8.36 -8.21 -14.66
C LEU A 150 -8.00 -8.34 -16.14
N PRO A 151 -7.12 -7.46 -16.67
CA PRO A 151 -6.63 -7.56 -18.04
C PRO A 151 -5.79 -8.82 -18.24
N THR A 152 -6.18 -9.64 -19.21
CA THR A 152 -5.49 -10.88 -19.56
C THR A 152 -5.16 -10.94 -21.05
N PHE A 153 -4.14 -11.72 -21.37
CA PHE A 153 -3.84 -12.13 -22.74
C PHE A 153 -3.50 -13.62 -22.74
N ARG A 154 -4.20 -14.40 -23.57
CA ARG A 154 -4.04 -15.86 -23.64
C ARG A 154 -4.21 -16.55 -22.27
N GLY A 155 -5.17 -16.07 -21.47
CA GLY A 155 -5.49 -16.64 -20.16
C GLY A 155 -4.46 -16.36 -19.07
N ARG A 156 -3.58 -15.37 -19.24
CA ARG A 156 -2.62 -14.94 -18.23
C ARG A 156 -2.78 -13.46 -17.93
N LEU A 157 -2.55 -13.07 -16.67
CA LEU A 157 -2.48 -11.66 -16.28
C LEU A 157 -1.37 -10.96 -17.08
N VAL A 158 -1.67 -9.74 -17.52
CA VAL A 158 -0.74 -8.93 -18.34
C VAL A 158 0.13 -8.03 -17.46
N PHE A 159 -0.46 -7.49 -16.39
CA PHE A 159 0.19 -6.54 -15.49
C PHE A 159 0.68 -7.23 -14.21
N LEU A 160 0.63 -6.57 -13.04
CA LEU A 160 1.09 -7.15 -11.78
C LEU A 160 0.42 -8.50 -11.49
N HIS A 161 1.22 -9.46 -11.06
CA HIS A 161 0.79 -10.78 -10.63
C HIS A 161 1.69 -11.33 -9.52
N SER A 162 1.16 -12.30 -8.76
CA SER A 162 1.95 -13.06 -7.78
C SER A 162 2.81 -14.12 -8.47
N ALA A 163 3.90 -14.52 -7.81
CA ALA A 163 4.63 -15.72 -8.21
C ALA A 163 3.75 -16.98 -8.12
N ASP A 164 2.76 -16.98 -7.22
CA ASP A 164 1.68 -17.96 -7.22
C ASP A 164 0.52 -17.47 -8.10
N HIS A 165 0.33 -18.15 -9.24
CA HIS A 165 -0.75 -17.88 -10.19
C HIS A 165 -2.18 -17.98 -9.63
N THR A 166 -2.36 -18.52 -8.42
CA THR A 166 -3.67 -18.61 -7.75
C THR A 166 -3.95 -17.45 -6.80
N GLU A 167 -2.98 -16.54 -6.58
CA GLU A 167 -3.08 -15.41 -5.66
C GLU A 167 -3.26 -14.07 -6.42
N PHE A 168 -4.24 -13.25 -6.00
CA PHE A 168 -4.68 -12.09 -6.78
C PHE A 168 -4.68 -10.73 -6.07
N TRP A 169 -4.36 -10.64 -4.76
CA TRP A 169 -4.45 -9.37 -4.03
C TRP A 169 -3.60 -8.25 -4.66
N SER A 170 -2.40 -8.57 -5.14
CA SER A 170 -1.47 -7.59 -5.71
C SER A 170 -1.98 -7.05 -7.05
N ALA A 171 -2.46 -7.94 -7.92
CA ALA A 171 -3.10 -7.56 -9.19
C ALA A 171 -4.34 -6.67 -8.97
N LEU A 172 -5.17 -7.00 -7.97
CA LEU A 172 -6.34 -6.21 -7.62
C LEU A 172 -5.96 -4.85 -7.00
N LEU A 173 -4.89 -4.79 -6.21
CA LEU A 173 -4.37 -3.54 -5.66
C LEU A 173 -3.87 -2.60 -6.76
N GLU A 174 -3.10 -3.11 -7.73
CA GLU A 174 -2.67 -2.34 -8.91
C GLU A 174 -3.88 -1.83 -9.69
N LYS A 175 -4.90 -2.67 -9.91
CA LYS A 175 -6.15 -2.25 -10.57
C LYS A 175 -6.84 -1.10 -9.82
N ALA A 176 -6.94 -1.19 -8.50
CA ALA A 176 -7.56 -0.12 -7.71
C ALA A 176 -6.76 1.18 -7.79
N TYR A 177 -5.43 1.09 -7.80
CA TYR A 177 -4.55 2.24 -7.98
C TYR A 177 -4.63 2.82 -9.40
N ALA A 178 -4.78 1.97 -10.43
CA ALA A 178 -5.07 2.38 -11.80
C ALA A 178 -6.41 3.11 -11.92
N LYS A 179 -7.46 2.63 -11.22
CA LYS A 179 -8.75 3.31 -11.12
C LYS A 179 -8.61 4.70 -10.50
N LEU A 180 -7.87 4.81 -9.39
CA LEU A 180 -7.62 6.09 -8.72
C LEU A 180 -6.95 7.12 -9.65
N ASN A 181 -6.08 6.65 -10.54
CA ASN A 181 -5.35 7.44 -11.53
C ASN A 181 -6.04 7.52 -12.91
N GLY A 182 -7.22 6.91 -13.07
CA GLY A 182 -8.06 6.94 -14.27
C GLY A 182 -7.80 5.86 -15.33
N SER A 183 -6.61 5.26 -15.40
CA SER A 183 -6.31 4.12 -16.29
C SER A 183 -5.02 3.40 -15.90
N TYR A 184 -4.79 2.18 -16.39
CA TYR A 184 -3.49 1.51 -16.24
C TYR A 184 -2.36 2.30 -16.90
N GLU A 185 -2.60 2.91 -18.06
CA GLU A 185 -1.61 3.74 -18.74
C GLU A 185 -1.16 4.95 -17.91
N ALA A 186 -2.03 5.49 -17.06
CA ALA A 186 -1.67 6.59 -16.15
C ALA A 186 -0.60 6.18 -15.12
N LEU A 187 -0.39 4.88 -14.89
CA LEU A 187 0.65 4.38 -14.00
C LEU A 187 2.04 4.32 -14.67
N LYS A 188 2.14 4.55 -15.98
CA LYS A 188 3.44 4.56 -16.67
C LYS A 188 4.26 5.77 -16.23
N GLY A 189 5.39 5.52 -15.56
CA GLY A 189 6.39 6.53 -15.24
C GLY A 189 5.98 7.50 -14.10
N GLY A 190 6.01 7.00 -12.86
CA GLY A 190 5.75 7.79 -11.66
C GLY A 190 6.88 7.73 -10.62
N SER A 191 6.58 8.20 -9.41
CA SER A 191 7.53 8.31 -8.30
C SER A 191 7.23 7.31 -7.19
N THR A 192 8.19 6.47 -6.82
CA THR A 192 8.03 5.54 -5.69
C THR A 192 7.65 6.25 -4.39
N LEU A 193 8.13 7.48 -4.19
CA LEU A 193 7.78 8.27 -3.00
C LEU A 193 6.30 8.61 -2.97
N GLU A 194 5.71 8.97 -4.11
CA GLU A 194 4.28 9.28 -4.25
C GLU A 194 3.42 8.06 -3.88
N ALA A 195 3.74 6.87 -4.42
CA ALA A 195 3.04 5.65 -4.04
C ALA A 195 3.21 5.33 -2.54
N MET A 196 4.40 5.53 -1.97
CA MET A 196 4.60 5.31 -0.54
C MET A 196 3.77 6.29 0.31
N GLU A 197 3.68 7.56 -0.10
CA GLU A 197 2.82 8.57 0.55
C GLU A 197 1.35 8.15 0.46
N ASP A 198 0.90 7.72 -0.71
CA ASP A 198 -0.46 7.21 -0.91
C ASP A 198 -0.78 5.97 -0.07
N PHE A 199 0.20 5.12 0.21
CA PHE A 199 -0.02 3.93 1.04
C PHE A 199 -0.03 4.21 2.54
N THR A 200 0.39 5.40 2.97
CA THR A 200 0.70 5.61 4.39
C THR A 200 0.22 6.93 4.99
N GLY A 201 0.05 7.97 4.16
CA GLY A 201 -0.08 9.35 4.61
C GLY A 201 1.15 9.92 5.31
N GLY A 202 2.31 9.27 5.16
CA GLY A 202 3.58 9.71 5.74
C GLY A 202 4.21 10.89 5.01
N VAL A 203 5.37 11.34 5.50
CA VAL A 203 6.13 12.45 4.90
C VAL A 203 7.45 11.94 4.34
N ALA A 204 7.68 12.16 3.04
CA ALA A 204 8.88 11.70 2.36
C ALA A 204 10.11 12.51 2.74
N GLU A 205 11.23 11.82 2.90
CA GLU A 205 12.56 12.37 3.05
C GLU A 205 13.48 11.72 2.00
N THR A 206 14.27 12.51 1.28
CA THR A 206 15.16 11.99 0.23
C THR A 206 16.61 12.28 0.59
N PHE A 207 17.45 11.27 0.43
CA PHE A 207 18.89 11.36 0.64
C PHE A 207 19.61 11.10 -0.68
N LEU A 208 20.45 12.06 -1.08
CA LEU A 208 21.46 11.84 -2.09
C LEU A 208 22.57 10.98 -1.46
N THR A 209 22.79 9.76 -1.96
CA THR A 209 23.76 8.84 -1.36
C THR A 209 25.18 9.43 -1.32
N ARG A 210 25.51 10.33 -2.26
CA ARG A 210 26.79 11.07 -2.29
C ARG A 210 26.96 12.07 -1.15
N GLU A 211 25.86 12.62 -0.67
CA GLU A 211 25.81 13.69 0.32
C GLU A 211 25.17 13.18 1.63
N ALA A 212 25.10 11.85 1.77
CA ALA A 212 24.48 11.22 2.91
C ALA A 212 25.24 11.55 4.21
N PRO A 213 24.51 11.76 5.32
CA PRO A 213 25.14 12.09 6.60
C PRO A 213 25.98 10.91 7.12
N GLN A 214 26.94 11.18 7.99
CA GLN A 214 27.84 10.13 8.51
C GLN A 214 27.10 9.00 9.24
N ASP A 215 25.94 9.31 9.83
CA ASP A 215 25.09 8.36 10.54
C ASP A 215 23.99 7.73 9.66
N PHE A 216 24.10 7.81 8.33
CA PHE A 216 23.10 7.35 7.37
C PHE A 216 22.61 5.92 7.63
N TYR A 217 23.50 4.95 7.84
CA TYR A 217 23.11 3.58 8.16
C TYR A 217 22.27 3.47 9.44
N THR A 218 22.56 4.31 10.44
CA THR A 218 21.79 4.39 11.68
C THR A 218 20.39 4.97 11.41
N ILE A 219 20.29 6.00 10.56
CA ILE A 219 19.02 6.57 10.13
C ILE A 219 18.17 5.50 9.44
N LEU A 220 18.74 4.76 8.47
CA LEU A 220 18.04 3.68 7.76
C LEU A 220 17.59 2.56 8.70
N GLY A 221 18.48 2.13 9.61
CA GLY A 221 18.15 1.11 10.60
C GLY A 221 17.03 1.54 11.55
N LYS A 222 17.02 2.80 11.99
CA LYS A 222 15.93 3.36 12.79
C LYS A 222 14.63 3.48 12.00
N ALA A 223 14.68 3.87 10.73
CA ALA A 223 13.52 3.96 9.87
C ALA A 223 12.85 2.59 9.67
N LEU A 224 13.62 1.57 9.30
CA LEU A 224 13.12 0.20 9.15
C LEU A 224 12.47 -0.31 10.44
N LYS A 225 13.11 -0.10 11.60
CA LYS A 225 12.56 -0.48 12.92
C LYS A 225 11.25 0.25 13.26
N ARG A 226 11.05 1.46 12.72
CA ARG A 226 9.81 2.24 12.88
C ARG A 226 8.73 1.86 11.86
N GLY A 227 9.03 0.95 10.94
CA GLY A 227 8.09 0.54 9.88
C GLY A 227 8.02 1.55 8.72
N SER A 228 8.99 2.45 8.59
CA SER A 228 9.12 3.30 7.40
C SER A 228 9.24 2.49 6.12
N LEU A 229 8.71 3.02 5.03
CA LEU A 229 8.95 2.46 3.69
C LEU A 229 10.24 3.06 3.13
N LEU A 230 11.08 2.24 2.52
CA LEU A 230 12.37 2.66 1.95
C LEU A 230 12.43 2.23 0.49
N GLY A 231 12.88 3.11 -0.40
CA GLY A 231 13.05 2.81 -1.82
C GLY A 231 14.29 3.49 -2.36
N CYS A 232 14.98 2.89 -3.33
CA CYS A 232 16.17 3.49 -3.92
C CYS A 232 16.17 3.37 -5.44
N SER A 233 16.59 4.44 -6.10
CA SER A 233 16.66 4.52 -7.55
C SER A 233 18.05 4.93 -8.00
N MET A 234 18.48 4.43 -9.16
CA MET A 234 19.68 4.94 -9.81
C MET A 234 19.29 5.99 -10.84
N ASP A 235 19.91 7.15 -10.74
CA ASP A 235 19.78 8.23 -11.70
C ASP A 235 20.56 7.85 -12.97
N ARG A 236 19.83 7.47 -14.02
CA ARG A 236 20.40 7.38 -15.36
C ARG A 236 19.83 8.53 -16.17
N TYR A 237 20.70 9.17 -16.96
CA TYR A 237 20.37 10.15 -18.01
C TYR A 237 19.31 9.68 -19.05
N SER A 238 18.61 8.55 -18.85
CA SER A 238 17.70 7.94 -19.85
C SER A 238 16.61 6.99 -19.29
N GLY A 239 16.36 6.91 -17.98
CA GLY A 239 15.27 6.05 -17.46
C GLY A 239 15.62 5.35 -16.15
N CYS A 240 14.68 5.40 -15.21
CA CYS A 240 14.85 4.95 -13.83
C CYS A 240 14.92 3.40 -13.74
N CYS A 241 15.99 2.88 -13.13
CA CYS A 241 16.02 1.49 -12.62
C CYS A 241 16.02 1.58 -11.10
N LEU A 242 14.95 1.11 -10.45
CA LEU A 242 14.93 0.93 -9.02
C LEU A 242 15.73 -0.31 -8.64
N ALA A 243 16.64 -0.17 -7.68
CA ALA A 243 17.21 -1.31 -6.98
C ALA A 243 16.39 -1.53 -5.70
N PHE A 244 15.93 -2.76 -5.47
CA PHE A 244 15.22 -3.09 -4.24
C PHE A 244 16.21 -3.05 -3.07
N LEU A 245 16.03 -2.11 -2.14
CA LEU A 245 16.75 -2.11 -0.86
C LEU A 245 15.89 -2.83 0.19
N ILE A 246 15.80 -4.16 0.08
CA ILE A 246 15.07 -4.98 1.07
C ILE A 246 16.09 -5.76 1.91
N ARG A 247 16.18 -5.33 3.18
CA ARG A 247 16.96 -5.86 4.32
C ARG A 247 18.47 -5.55 4.27
N LEU A 248 18.90 -4.65 5.16
CA LEU A 248 20.32 -4.37 5.47
C LEU A 248 21.14 -5.61 5.90
N GLU A 249 20.49 -6.75 6.19
CA GLU A 249 21.18 -8.02 6.46
C GLU A 249 21.81 -8.66 5.19
N ALA A 250 21.41 -8.26 3.98
CA ALA A 250 21.97 -8.80 2.74
C ALA A 250 23.26 -8.09 2.23
N PHE A 251 23.66 -6.96 2.84
CA PHE A 251 24.95 -6.32 2.56
C PHE A 251 26.16 -7.11 3.09
N GLY A 252 25.93 -8.28 3.70
CA GLY A 252 26.98 -9.23 4.04
C GLY A 252 27.57 -10.01 2.85
N CYS A 253 26.98 -9.95 1.64
CA CYS A 253 27.45 -10.80 0.52
C CYS A 253 27.43 -10.18 -0.89
N TRP A 254 27.13 -8.89 -1.06
CA TRP A 254 27.33 -8.22 -2.35
C TRP A 254 28.31 -7.08 -2.16
N GLY A 255 29.45 -7.18 -2.84
CA GLY A 255 30.50 -6.16 -2.83
C GLY A 255 29.90 -4.78 -3.04
N THR A 256 30.40 -3.81 -2.29
CA THR A 256 30.08 -2.38 -2.42
C THR A 256 30.06 -1.98 -3.89
N VAL A 257 28.88 -1.89 -4.50
CA VAL A 257 28.73 -1.19 -5.77
C VAL A 257 28.65 0.28 -5.41
N SER A 258 29.83 0.91 -5.28
CA SER A 258 29.96 2.36 -5.21
C SER A 258 29.65 2.95 -6.58
N SER A 259 28.37 2.93 -6.97
CA SER A 259 27.92 3.70 -8.13
C SER A 259 27.61 5.11 -7.66
N PRO A 260 28.25 6.14 -8.25
CA PRO A 260 28.04 7.49 -7.78
C PRO A 260 26.59 7.95 -8.05
N HIS A 261 25.76 7.31 -8.86
CA HIS A 261 24.45 7.85 -9.26
C HIS A 261 23.23 7.31 -8.46
N LEU A 262 23.40 6.85 -7.22
CA LEU A 262 22.29 6.29 -6.42
C LEU A 262 21.56 7.36 -5.59
N LEU A 263 20.23 7.44 -5.73
CA LEU A 263 19.31 8.23 -4.90
C LEU A 263 18.53 7.30 -3.96
N LEU A 264 18.45 7.63 -2.67
CA LEU A 264 17.66 6.87 -1.70
C LEU A 264 16.50 7.72 -1.18
N GLY A 265 15.27 7.24 -1.40
CA GLY A 265 14.06 7.80 -0.81
C GLY A 265 13.67 7.04 0.46
N LEU A 266 13.34 7.77 1.52
CA LEU A 266 12.89 7.24 2.79
C LEU A 266 11.55 7.88 3.15
N LEU A 267 10.51 7.07 3.35
CA LEU A 267 9.24 7.59 3.83
C LEU A 267 9.13 7.38 5.35
N ALA A 268 9.09 8.49 6.10
CA ALA A 268 8.83 8.45 7.53
C ALA A 268 7.32 8.34 7.79
N LEU A 269 6.90 7.30 8.50
CA LEU A 269 5.55 7.22 9.06
C LEU A 269 5.46 8.18 10.25
N ALA A 270 5.01 9.40 10.02
CA ALA A 270 4.57 10.28 11.09
C ALA A 270 3.12 9.88 11.43
N SER A 271 2.88 9.27 12.60
CA SER A 271 1.50 9.15 13.09
C SER A 271 0.93 10.56 13.26
N PRO A 272 -0.24 10.89 12.71
CA PRO A 272 -0.87 12.16 13.00
C PRO A 272 -1.09 12.23 14.52
N PRO A 273 -0.90 13.41 15.15
CA PRO A 273 -1.31 13.57 16.54
C PRO A 273 -2.79 13.23 16.62
N LEU A 274 -3.15 12.31 17.51
CA LEU A 274 -4.54 12.10 17.92
C LEU A 274 -5.15 13.48 18.18
N SER A 275 -6.36 13.71 17.66
CA SER A 275 -7.11 14.96 17.69
C SER A 275 -6.93 15.78 18.97
N PRO A 276 -6.94 17.12 18.90
CA PRO A 276 -6.72 17.97 20.06
C PRO A 276 -7.74 17.61 21.14
N LEU A 277 -7.26 17.25 22.33
CA LEU A 277 -8.07 17.27 23.53
C LEU A 277 -8.73 18.64 23.59
N THR A 278 -10.05 18.65 23.45
CA THR A 278 -10.90 19.82 23.63
C THR A 278 -10.56 20.40 24.99
N LEU A 279 -9.85 21.53 25.01
CA LEU A 279 -9.63 22.29 26.23
C LEU A 279 -11.00 22.81 26.66
N GLN A 280 -11.65 22.08 27.58
CA GLN A 280 -12.75 22.65 28.33
C GLN A 280 -12.18 23.77 29.19
N THR A 281 -12.44 25.01 28.76
CA THR A 281 -12.26 26.20 29.57
C THR A 281 -13.21 26.15 30.76
N GLY A 282 -12.76 25.54 31.84
CA GLY A 282 -13.38 25.61 33.16
C GLY A 282 -12.80 26.78 33.94
N THR A 283 -13.58 27.86 34.03
CA THR A 283 -13.34 29.00 34.92
C THR A 283 -13.40 28.58 36.39
N HIS A 284 -12.33 28.78 37.16
CA HIS A 284 -12.27 29.63 38.37
C HIS A 284 -10.96 29.42 39.19
N PRO A 285 -10.52 30.44 39.95
CA PRO A 285 -9.15 30.57 40.46
C PRO A 285 -8.99 29.94 41.85
N HIS A 286 -7.76 29.60 42.24
CA HIS A 286 -7.19 29.90 43.57
C HIS A 286 -5.76 29.33 43.71
N THR A 287 -4.79 30.26 43.82
CA THR A 287 -3.61 30.28 44.72
C THR A 287 -2.89 28.98 45.09
N GLY A 288 -1.58 28.94 44.79
CA GLY A 288 -0.62 28.04 45.45
C GLY A 288 0.80 28.19 44.89
N TRP A 289 1.60 29.05 45.51
CA TRP A 289 3.04 29.19 45.30
C TRP A 289 3.80 27.92 45.72
N LEU A 290 4.91 27.60 45.04
CA LEU A 290 6.24 27.40 45.64
C LEU A 290 7.33 27.34 44.56
N ASP A 291 8.38 28.13 44.82
CA ASP A 291 9.55 28.47 44.00
C ASP A 291 10.74 27.48 44.10
N PHE A 292 11.79 27.82 43.33
CA PHE A 292 13.23 27.48 43.37
C PHE A 292 13.65 26.24 42.55
N THR A 293 14.21 26.40 41.34
CA THR A 293 15.59 26.81 40.94
C THR A 293 16.72 25.92 41.47
N ASP A 294 17.38 25.23 40.53
CA ASP A 294 18.83 24.96 40.40
C ASP A 294 18.95 23.76 39.43
N GLY A 295 19.72 23.74 38.35
CA GLY A 295 20.95 24.47 38.07
C GLY A 295 22.18 23.58 38.29
N ALA A 296 22.40 22.54 37.47
CA ALA A 296 23.73 21.95 37.32
C ALA A 296 23.88 21.07 36.05
N SER A 297 24.69 21.58 35.12
CA SER A 297 25.47 20.85 34.12
C SER A 297 26.37 19.79 34.76
N ALA A 298 26.53 18.62 34.11
CA ALA A 298 27.85 18.13 33.67
C ALA A 298 27.85 16.66 33.19
N ARG A 299 28.51 16.51 32.01
CA ARG A 299 29.48 15.47 31.62
C ARG A 299 29.00 14.12 31.07
N ALA A 300 29.43 13.94 29.81
CA ALA A 300 29.78 12.69 29.17
C ALA A 300 30.85 11.89 29.93
N ALA A 301 30.72 10.56 29.91
CA ALA A 301 31.80 9.59 29.84
C ALA A 301 31.23 8.20 29.50
N PHE A 302 31.75 7.64 28.39
CA PHE A 302 31.56 6.29 27.82
C PHE A 302 30.25 5.96 27.09
#